data_AF-A0A2E8EJD6-F1
#
_entry.id   AF-A0A2E8EJD6-F1
#
_cell.length_a   1.000
_cell.length_b   1.000
_cell.length_c   1.000
_cell.angle_alpha   90.00
_cell.angle_beta   90.00
_cell.angle_gamma   90.00
#
_symmetry.space_group_name_H-M   'P 1'
#
loop_
_entity.id
_entity.type
_entity.pdbx_description
1 polymer ?
#
loop_
_entity_poly.entity_id
_entity_poly.type
_entity_poly.pdbx_seq_one_letter_code
_entity_poly.pdbx_strand_id
1 'polypeptide(L)'
;MTYEKEIGALREKINMLNVEIVKNIAERVMVAMEIGAVKHRHNKPIEDRNREEKIHQQVRGLAEEAGIDSESVERVFMEIIALCTRAEREQE
;
A
#
# COMPACT_ATOMS: atom_id res chain seq x y z
N MET A 1 -13.83 -5.36 34.44
CA MET A 1 -13.07 -6.44 33.76
C MET A 1 -11.63 -6.35 34.23
N THR A 2 -10.78 -7.36 33.99
CA THR A 2 -9.35 -7.26 34.33
C THR A 2 -8.59 -6.55 33.21
N TYR A 3 -7.47 -5.90 33.56
CA TYR A 3 -6.57 -5.21 32.63
C TYR A 3 -6.16 -6.12 31.44
N GLU A 4 -5.84 -7.38 31.73
CA GLU A 4 -5.41 -8.36 30.74
C GLU A 4 -6.50 -8.66 29.71
N LYS A 5 -7.77 -8.68 30.14
CA LYS A 5 -8.90 -8.95 29.25
C LYS A 5 -9.18 -7.76 28.32
N GLU A 6 -9.07 -6.54 28.83
CA GLU A 6 -9.30 -5.31 28.05
C GLU A 6 -8.20 -5.10 27.00
N ILE A 7 -6.93 -5.23 27.40
CA ILE A 7 -5.80 -5.15 26.47
C ILE A 7 -5.80 -6.31 25.48
N GLY A 8 -6.17 -7.52 25.92
CA GLY A 8 -6.27 -8.69 25.04
C GLY A 8 -7.22 -8.45 23.87
N ALA A 9 -8.42 -7.93 24.14
CA ALA A 9 -9.40 -7.64 23.10
C ALA A 9 -8.91 -6.59 22.08
N LEU A 10 -8.20 -5.55 22.54
CA LEU A 10 -7.63 -4.53 21.65
C LEU A 10 -6.49 -5.10 20.78
N ARG A 11 -5.65 -5.98 21.33
CA ARG A 11 -4.59 -6.65 20.55
C ARG A 11 -5.17 -7.58 19.49
N GLU A 12 -6.24 -8.31 19.80
CA GLU A 12 -6.93 -9.10 18.78
C GLU A 12 -7.50 -8.24 17.67
N LYS A 13 -8.05 -7.07 18.00
CA LYS A 13 -8.48 -6.09 16.98
C LYS A 13 -7.31 -5.65 16.09
N ILE A 14 -6.14 -5.38 16.66
CA ILE A 14 -4.93 -5.05 15.88
C ILE A 14 -4.55 -6.22 14.97
N ASN A 15 -4.57 -7.45 15.47
CA ASN A 15 -4.25 -8.63 14.67
C ASN A 15 -5.18 -8.79 13.47
N MET A 16 -6.50 -8.59 13.65
CA MET A 16 -7.46 -8.63 12.56
C MET A 16 -7.20 -7.53 11.52
N LEU A 17 -6.94 -6.30 11.96
CA LEU A 17 -6.59 -5.19 11.07
C LEU A 17 -5.31 -5.46 10.28
N ASN A 18 -4.31 -6.09 10.91
CA ASN A 18 -3.07 -6.46 10.23
C ASN A 18 -3.33 -7.47 9.09
N VAL A 19 -4.23 -8.44 9.30
CA VAL A 19 -4.64 -9.39 8.25
C VAL A 19 -5.29 -8.65 7.07
N GLU A 20 -6.17 -7.70 7.34
CA GLU A 20 -6.83 -6.90 6.29
C GLU A 20 -5.83 -6.03 5.51
N ILE A 21 -4.88 -5.39 6.21
CA ILE A 21 -3.83 -4.58 5.59
C ILE A 21 -2.97 -5.43 4.65
N VAL A 22 -2.51 -6.61 5.10
CA VAL A 22 -1.69 -7.51 4.28
C VAL A 22 -2.47 -7.98 3.05
N LYS A 23 -3.75 -8.31 3.21
CA LYS A 23 -4.62 -8.70 2.09
C LYS A 23 -4.73 -7.57 1.05
N ASN A 24 -4.97 -6.34 1.48
CA ASN A 24 -5.07 -5.19 0.59
C ASN A 24 -3.73 -4.88 -0.12
N ILE A 25 -2.60 -5.05 0.56
CA ILE A 25 -1.28 -4.90 -0.06
C ILE A 25 -1.07 -5.98 -1.14
N ALA A 26 -1.41 -7.24 -0.84
CA ALA A 26 -1.30 -8.32 -1.82
C ALA A 26 -2.18 -8.08 -3.06
N GLU A 27 -3.41 -7.62 -2.87
CA GLU A 27 -4.30 -7.23 -3.98
C GLU A 27 -3.70 -6.09 -4.82
N ARG A 28 -3.16 -5.06 -4.17
CA ARG A 28 -2.49 -3.95 -4.86
C ARG A 28 -1.28 -4.41 -5.69
N VAL A 29 -0.52 -5.39 -5.18
CA VAL A 29 0.61 -6.00 -5.92
C VAL A 29 0.10 -6.74 -7.15
N MET A 30 -0.96 -7.55 -7.03
CA MET A 30 -1.55 -8.25 -8.18
C MET A 30 -2.02 -7.27 -9.27
N VAL A 31 -2.70 -6.18 -8.89
CA VAL A 31 -3.11 -5.14 -9.83
C VAL A 31 -1.91 -4.44 -10.49
N ALA A 32 -0.84 -4.19 -9.73
CA ALA A 32 0.38 -3.62 -10.29
C ALA A 32 1.03 -4.56 -11.32
N MET A 33 1.07 -5.87 -11.05
CA MET A 33 1.57 -6.87 -12.00
C MET A 33 0.74 -6.90 -13.30
N GLU A 34 -0.59 -6.83 -13.20
CA GLU A 34 -1.46 -6.71 -14.39
C GLU A 34 -1.15 -5.45 -15.21
N ILE A 35 -0.92 -4.31 -14.54
CA ILE A 35 -0.49 -3.07 -15.19
C ILE A 35 0.88 -3.24 -15.85
N GLY A 36 1.85 -3.88 -15.17
CA GLY A 36 3.16 -4.22 -15.71
C GLY A 36 3.05 -5.04 -17.00
N ALA A 37 2.23 -6.08 -17.01
CA ALA A 37 1.96 -6.90 -18.20
C ALA A 37 1.36 -6.08 -19.36
N VAL A 38 0.46 -5.12 -19.07
CA VAL A 38 -0.06 -4.19 -20.08
C VAL A 38 1.07 -3.31 -20.63
N LYS A 39 1.87 -2.69 -19.77
CA LYS A 39 3.00 -1.84 -20.19
C LYS A 39 3.98 -2.60 -21.07
N HIS A 40 4.32 -3.84 -20.69
CA HIS A 40 5.21 -4.72 -21.45
C HIS A 40 4.66 -5.00 -22.87
N ARG A 41 3.38 -5.39 -22.99
CA ARG A 41 2.72 -5.60 -24.30
C ARG A 41 2.75 -4.36 -25.20
N HIS A 42 2.83 -3.17 -24.63
CA HIS A 42 2.87 -1.90 -25.34
C HIS A 42 4.27 -1.25 -25.41
N ASN A 43 5.33 -1.96 -25.01
CA ASN A 43 6.71 -1.43 -24.92
C ASN A 43 6.80 -0.11 -24.15
N LYS A 44 6.05 0.00 -23.04
CA LYS A 44 6.09 1.17 -22.14
C LYS A 44 6.98 0.88 -20.92
N PRO A 45 7.72 1.87 -20.41
CA PRO A 45 8.52 1.70 -19.21
C PRO A 45 7.64 1.44 -17.97
N ILE A 46 8.17 0.69 -17.01
CA ILE A 46 7.54 0.47 -15.70
C ILE A 46 7.44 1.79 -14.92
N GLU A 47 8.49 2.60 -14.95
CA GLU A 47 8.57 3.89 -14.24
C GLU A 47 7.66 4.94 -14.90
N ASP A 48 6.81 5.55 -14.08
CA ASP A 48 5.92 6.64 -14.47
C ASP A 48 5.87 7.69 -13.33
N ARG A 49 6.76 8.68 -13.43
CA ARG A 49 6.90 9.76 -12.43
C ARG A 49 5.59 10.53 -12.23
N ASN A 50 4.83 10.76 -13.31
CA ASN A 50 3.55 11.45 -13.21
C ASN A 50 2.54 10.62 -12.42
N ARG A 51 2.61 9.29 -12.53
CA ARG A 51 1.77 8.40 -11.72
C ARG A 51 2.19 8.40 -10.26
N GLU A 52 3.49 8.37 -9.98
CA GLU A 52 4.04 8.43 -8.62
C GLU A 52 3.61 9.72 -7.91
N GLU A 53 3.78 10.89 -8.53
CA GLU A 53 3.36 12.18 -7.98
C GLU A 53 1.87 12.22 -7.61
N LYS A 54 1.01 11.64 -8.46
CA LYS A 54 -0.43 11.53 -8.18
C LYS A 54 -0.72 10.64 -6.98
N ILE A 55 0.05 9.56 -6.79
CA ILE A 55 -0.10 8.68 -5.63
C ILE A 55 0.31 9.44 -4.36
N HIS A 56 1.42 10.19 -4.39
CA HIS A 56 1.85 11.03 -3.26
C HIS A 56 0.75 12.03 -2.84
N GLN A 57 0.19 12.76 -3.80
CA GLN A 57 -0.89 13.72 -3.53
C GLN A 57 -2.14 13.04 -2.96
N GLN A 58 -2.54 11.91 -3.54
CA GLN A 58 -3.70 11.16 -3.09
C GLN A 58 -3.53 10.65 -1.66
N VAL A 59 -2.37 10.07 -1.33
CA VAL A 59 -2.10 9.49 -0.02
C VAL A 59 -2.02 10.56 1.07
N ARG A 60 -1.44 11.72 0.76
CA ARG A 60 -1.45 12.87 1.69
C ARG A 60 -2.88 13.33 1.99
N GLY A 61 -3.71 13.50 0.97
CA GLY A 61 -5.12 13.87 1.15
C GLY A 61 -5.88 12.86 2.01
N LEU A 62 -5.70 11.55 1.76
CA LEU A 62 -6.33 10.50 2.57
C LEU A 62 -5.86 10.52 4.03
N ALA A 63 -4.58 10.81 4.28
CA ALA A 63 -4.04 10.92 5.63
C ALA A 63 -4.61 12.13 6.38
N GLU A 64 -4.69 13.28 5.70
CA GLU A 64 -5.29 14.50 6.24
C GLU A 64 -6.77 14.30 6.58
N GLU A 65 -7.55 13.68 5.68
CA GLU A 65 -8.96 13.34 5.90
C GLU A 65 -9.15 12.37 7.08
N ALA A 66 -8.24 11.43 7.26
CA ALA A 66 -8.23 10.49 8.38
C ALA A 66 -7.68 11.09 9.69
N GLY A 67 -7.16 12.32 9.67
CA GLY A 67 -6.59 12.99 10.83
C GLY A 67 -5.29 12.36 11.34
N ILE A 68 -4.49 11.75 10.46
CA ILE A 68 -3.22 11.10 10.77
C ILE A 68 -2.05 11.78 10.08
N ASP A 69 -0.83 11.56 10.58
CA ASP A 69 0.39 12.19 10.05
C ASP A 69 0.65 11.81 8.59
N SER A 70 0.45 12.77 7.68
CA SER A 70 0.59 12.58 6.24
C SER A 70 1.98 12.15 5.82
N GLU A 71 3.02 12.61 6.52
CA GLU A 71 4.41 12.25 6.21
C GLU A 71 4.68 10.77 6.52
N SER A 72 4.18 10.27 7.66
CA SER A 72 4.27 8.86 8.01
C SER A 72 3.49 7.96 7.05
N VAL A 73 2.27 8.35 6.68
CA VAL A 73 1.48 7.57 5.72
C VAL A 73 2.17 7.53 4.36
N GLU A 74 2.70 8.67 3.90
CA GLU A 74 3.46 8.74 2.66
C GLU A 74 4.66 7.77 2.64
N ARG A 75 5.46 7.72 3.72
CA ARG A 75 6.57 6.76 3.83
C ARG A 75 6.12 5.30 3.73
N VAL A 76 5.01 4.94 4.38
CA VAL A 76 4.43 3.59 4.27
C VAL A 76 4.04 3.29 2.82
N PHE A 77 3.41 4.24 2.14
CA PHE A 77 3.02 4.05 0.74
C PHE A 77 4.22 3.98 -0.22
N MET A 78 5.32 4.68 0.05
CA MET A 78 6.56 4.55 -0.73
C MET A 78 7.08 3.10 -0.70
N GLU A 79 7.06 2.45 0.47
CA GLU A 79 7.45 1.03 0.59
C GLU A 79 6.49 0.09 -0.17
N ILE A 80 5.19 0.37 -0.11
CA ILE A 80 4.18 -0.41 -0.86
C ILE A 80 4.37 -0.22 -2.38
N ILE A 81 4.68 0.99 -2.85
CA ILE A 81 5.00 1.26 -4.27
C ILE A 81 6.26 0.50 -4.67
N ALA A 82 7.33 0.58 -3.88
CA ALA A 82 8.57 -0.12 -4.16
C ALA A 82 8.37 -1.64 -4.24
N LEU A 83 7.53 -2.22 -3.37
CA LEU A 83 7.12 -3.61 -3.45
C LEU A 83 6.44 -3.96 -4.78
N CYS A 84 5.50 -3.11 -5.23
CA CYS A 84 4.78 -3.31 -6.49
C CYS A 84 5.73 -3.21 -7.70
N THR A 85 6.62 -2.21 -7.72
CA THR A 85 7.59 -2.03 -8.81
C THR A 85 8.57 -3.20 -8.91
N ARG A 86 9.00 -3.79 -7.78
CA ARG A 86 9.81 -5.02 -7.81
C ARG A 86 9.03 -6.19 -8.43
N ALA A 87 7.78 -6.38 -8.02
CA ALA A 87 6.92 -7.43 -8.57
C ALA A 87 6.64 -7.26 -10.07
N GLU A 88 6.47 -6.02 -10.55
CA GLU A 88 6.35 -5.72 -11.99
C GLU A 88 7.62 -6.12 -12.77
N ARG A 89 8.82 -5.84 -12.22
CA ARG A 89 10.11 -6.15 -12.87
C ARG A 89 10.42 -7.65 -12.92
N GLU A 90 9.98 -8.42 -11.92
CA GLU A 90 10.17 -9.88 -11.90
C GLU A 90 9.33 -10.61 -12.97
N GLN A 91 8.39 -9.91 -13.63
CA GLN A 91 7.62 -10.44 -14.76
C GLN A 91 8.22 -10.16 -16.15
N GLU A 92 9.29 -9.36 -16.24
CA GLU A 92 10.04 -9.13 -17.51
C GLU A 92 10.91 -10.34 -17.88
#